data_AF-A0AA47AFY0-F1
#
_entry.id   AF-A0AA47AFY0-F1
#
_cell.length_a   1.000
_cell.length_b   1.000
_cell.length_c   1.000
_cell.angle_alpha   90.00
_cell.angle_beta   90.00
_cell.angle_gamma   90.00
#
_symmetry.space_group_name_H-M   'P 1'
#
loop_
_entity.id
_entity.type
_entity.pdbx_description
1 polymer ?
#
loop_
_entity_poly.entity_id
_entity_poly.type
_entity_poly.pdbx_seq_one_letter_code
_entity_poly.pdbx_strand_id
1 'polypeptide(L)'
;MHHFDLGLWVLFLAYGTSIAGSFVGLSCARRAATTPLGPTRWRWLVMAALSIGGVGIWMTHFIAMMGFAVPGTIIRYDPMLTILSAVIAIGATLFGLWLVDLRALAGRPILDRSALLIGGAVMGVAVSLMHYCGMAAIRIRGELSHDPVLTAASVAIGIGASIAALWLVRTAFIRATRLLGALVMGCAVAALHYTGMAGVHASLDSTATMPEGATLLDLMLPAYIFGTIILAAPLVALVLARQSADTEVDEAIATWSAEINDAVPYPGDRGQEATAELDTRRDVPRRPADPLRKGDVQVVPHERVR
;
A
#
# COMPACT_ATOMS: atom_id res chain seq x y z
N MET A 1 12.82 -34.72 -2.79
CA MET A 1 12.40 -33.61 -1.93
C MET A 1 10.97 -33.28 -2.24
N HIS A 2 10.17 -32.97 -1.22
CA HIS A 2 8.80 -32.51 -1.40
C HIS A 2 8.78 -31.01 -1.14
N HIS A 3 8.23 -30.23 -2.06
CA HIS A 3 8.09 -28.77 -1.90
C HIS A 3 6.70 -28.35 -1.40
N PHE A 4 5.77 -29.31 -1.30
CA PHE A 4 4.39 -29.13 -0.89
C PHE A 4 3.95 -30.27 0.03
N ASP A 5 4.81 -30.69 0.96
CA ASP A 5 4.55 -31.82 1.86
C ASP A 5 3.29 -31.57 2.72
N LEU A 6 3.11 -30.33 3.16
CA LEU A 6 1.91 -29.88 3.86
C LEU A 6 0.71 -29.59 2.92
N GLY A 7 0.91 -29.63 1.60
CA GLY A 7 -0.10 -29.35 0.58
C GLY A 7 0.04 -27.99 -0.11
N LEU A 8 -0.77 -27.78 -1.17
CA LEU A 8 -0.74 -26.56 -1.99
C LEU A 8 -1.18 -25.29 -1.25
N TRP A 9 -1.87 -25.41 -0.12
CA TRP A 9 -2.33 -24.24 0.63
C TRP A 9 -1.17 -23.36 1.13
N VAL A 10 0.01 -23.94 1.40
CA VAL A 10 1.20 -23.20 1.82
C VAL A 10 1.66 -22.24 0.72
N LEU A 11 1.58 -22.65 -0.54
CA LEU A 11 1.89 -21.80 -1.69
C LEU A 11 0.95 -20.59 -1.75
N PHE A 12 -0.36 -20.84 -1.63
CA PHE A 12 -1.36 -19.77 -1.65
C PHE A 12 -1.23 -18.84 -0.46
N LEU A 13 -0.90 -19.37 0.72
CA LEU A 13 -0.64 -18.57 1.91
C LEU A 13 0.60 -17.69 1.73
N ALA A 14 1.72 -18.25 1.27
CA ALA A 14 2.93 -17.51 0.98
C ALA A 14 2.67 -16.40 -0.05
N TYR A 15 1.98 -16.74 -1.14
CA TYR A 15 1.59 -15.78 -2.17
C TYR A 15 0.68 -14.66 -1.61
N GLY A 16 -0.33 -15.02 -0.82
CA GLY A 16 -1.23 -14.07 -0.17
C GLY A 16 -0.51 -13.14 0.82
N THR A 17 0.39 -13.67 1.64
CA THR A 17 1.25 -12.87 2.53
C THR A 17 2.14 -11.91 1.74
N SER A 18 2.70 -12.37 0.62
CA SER A 18 3.49 -11.52 -0.28
C SER A 18 2.69 -10.36 -0.85
N ILE A 19 1.46 -10.63 -1.31
CA ILE A 19 0.54 -9.60 -1.83
C ILE A 19 0.20 -8.59 -0.73
N ALA A 20 -0.16 -9.06 0.48
CA ALA A 20 -0.53 -8.18 1.59
C ALA A 20 0.63 -7.24 1.96
N GLY A 21 1.83 -7.77 2.18
CA GLY A 21 3.02 -6.99 2.48
C GLY A 21 3.39 -6.01 1.38
N SER A 22 3.34 -6.46 0.12
CA SER A 22 3.64 -5.63 -1.04
C SER A 22 2.63 -4.50 -1.24
N PHE A 23 1.33 -4.77 -1.09
CA PHE A 23 0.28 -3.76 -1.26
C PHE A 23 0.35 -2.67 -0.19
N VAL A 24 0.50 -3.06 1.07
CA VAL A 24 0.65 -2.11 2.19
C VAL A 24 1.93 -1.31 2.01
N GLY A 25 3.06 -1.97 1.73
CA GLY A 25 4.34 -1.28 1.57
C GLY A 25 4.40 -0.35 0.36
N LEU A 26 3.84 -0.74 -0.80
CA LEU A 26 3.70 0.15 -1.96
C LEU A 26 2.85 1.38 -1.62
N SER A 27 1.79 1.20 -0.82
CA SER A 27 0.94 2.31 -0.36
C SER A 27 1.70 3.26 0.57
N CYS A 28 2.51 2.74 1.48
CA CYS A 28 3.37 3.53 2.35
C CYS A 28 4.48 4.25 1.58
N ALA A 29 5.15 3.58 0.65
CA ALA A 29 6.18 4.18 -0.19
C ALA A 29 5.60 5.33 -1.04
N ARG A 30 4.38 5.16 -1.56
CA ARG A 30 3.68 6.23 -2.26
C ARG A 30 3.39 7.43 -1.36
N ARG A 31 2.94 7.17 -0.12
CA ARG A 31 2.67 8.22 0.85
C ARG A 31 3.94 8.98 1.24
N ALA A 32 5.07 8.28 1.36
CA ALA A 32 6.38 8.92 1.56
C ALA A 32 6.68 9.89 0.41
N ALA A 33 6.49 9.47 -0.83
CA ALA A 33 6.79 10.29 -2.01
C ALA A 33 6.01 11.62 -2.05
N THR A 34 4.76 11.64 -1.57
CA THR A 34 3.91 12.84 -1.50
C THR A 34 4.04 13.62 -0.19
N THR A 35 4.81 13.14 0.79
CA THR A 35 5.01 13.82 2.07
C THR A 35 6.23 14.75 1.99
N PRO A 36 6.16 15.99 2.51
CA PRO A 36 7.33 16.86 2.59
C PRO A 36 8.53 16.22 3.31
N LEU A 37 9.73 16.75 3.06
CA LEU A 37 10.95 16.31 3.75
C LEU A 37 10.78 16.45 5.26
N GLY A 38 11.08 15.37 6.00
CA GLY A 38 10.96 15.37 7.45
C GLY A 38 10.79 13.96 8.05
N PRO A 39 10.62 13.87 9.38
CA PRO A 39 10.54 12.61 10.11
C PRO A 39 9.33 11.76 9.68
N THR A 40 8.21 12.39 9.30
CA THR A 40 7.00 11.69 8.83
C THR A 40 7.25 10.93 7.54
N ARG A 41 7.99 11.51 6.59
CA ARG A 41 8.38 10.83 5.34
C ARG A 41 9.24 9.60 5.62
N TRP A 42 10.21 9.72 6.53
CA TRP A 42 11.05 8.60 6.94
C TRP A 42 10.25 7.47 7.60
N ARG A 43 9.27 7.80 8.46
CA ARG A 43 8.36 6.81 9.05
C ARG A 43 7.60 6.01 7.97
N TRP A 44 7.14 6.67 6.91
CA TRP A 44 6.51 5.99 5.77
C TRP A 44 7.46 5.05 5.03
N LEU A 45 8.72 5.43 4.83
CA LEU A 45 9.72 4.56 4.22
C LEU A 45 10.04 3.34 5.10
N VAL A 46 10.15 3.53 6.42
CA VAL A 46 10.37 2.43 7.37
C VAL A 46 9.17 1.47 7.37
N MET A 47 7.94 1.98 7.43
CA MET A 47 6.73 1.14 7.34
C MET A 47 6.65 0.39 6.00
N ALA A 48 7.06 1.03 4.90
CA ALA A 48 7.13 0.40 3.59
C ALA A 48 8.16 -0.74 3.56
N ALA A 49 9.35 -0.53 4.13
CA ALA A 49 10.41 -1.53 4.19
C ALA A 49 10.05 -2.73 5.08
N LEU A 50 9.41 -2.48 6.23
CA LEU A 50 8.91 -3.56 7.09
C LEU A 50 7.81 -4.38 6.39
N SER A 51 6.90 -3.71 5.67
CA SER A 51 5.80 -4.38 4.97
C SER A 51 6.28 -5.17 3.75
N ILE A 52 7.11 -4.59 2.88
CA ILE A 52 7.65 -5.28 1.69
C ILE A 52 8.73 -6.27 2.11
N GLY A 53 9.79 -5.81 2.77
CA GLY A 53 10.96 -6.65 3.09
C GLY A 53 10.66 -7.71 4.14
N GLY A 54 10.04 -7.32 5.24
CA GLY A 54 9.71 -8.23 6.35
C GLY A 54 8.57 -9.18 5.98
N VAL A 55 7.38 -8.64 5.70
CA VAL A 55 6.20 -9.47 5.45
C VAL A 55 6.15 -9.97 4.00
N GLY A 56 6.35 -9.09 3.03
CA GLY A 56 6.18 -9.41 1.61
C GLY A 56 7.22 -10.38 1.05
N ILE A 57 8.47 -10.31 1.52
CA ILE A 57 9.61 -11.07 1.01
C ILE A 57 10.06 -12.13 2.03
N TRP A 58 10.47 -11.72 3.24
CA TRP A 58 11.05 -12.63 4.23
C TRP A 58 10.04 -13.65 4.78
N MET A 59 8.86 -13.22 5.25
CA MET A 59 7.84 -14.16 5.72
C MET A 59 7.43 -15.11 4.59
N THR A 60 7.17 -14.61 3.38
CA THR A 60 6.84 -15.43 2.20
C THR A 60 7.85 -16.57 1.99
N HIS A 61 9.15 -16.28 2.10
CA HIS A 61 10.20 -17.29 1.97
C HIS A 61 10.04 -18.41 3.01
N PHE A 62 9.94 -18.06 4.30
CA PHE A 62 9.83 -19.06 5.36
C PHE A 62 8.48 -19.77 5.39
N ILE A 63 7.40 -19.12 4.94
CA ILE A 63 6.10 -19.76 4.76
C ILE A 63 6.22 -20.84 3.69
N ALA A 64 6.80 -20.53 2.53
CA ALA A 64 7.03 -21.52 1.48
C ALA A 64 7.92 -22.69 1.95
N MET A 65 8.93 -22.40 2.78
CA MET A 65 9.79 -23.41 3.41
C MET A 65 9.05 -24.35 4.37
N MET A 66 7.88 -23.99 4.91
CA MET A 66 7.07 -24.95 5.70
C MET A 66 6.61 -26.14 4.85
N GLY A 67 6.39 -25.94 3.55
CA GLY A 67 6.05 -27.02 2.62
C GLY A 67 7.24 -27.87 2.20
N PHE A 68 8.48 -27.45 2.52
CA PHE A 68 9.69 -28.15 2.13
C PHE A 68 10.03 -29.28 3.12
N ALA A 69 10.16 -30.49 2.59
CA ALA A 69 10.56 -31.67 3.34
C ALA A 69 11.63 -32.48 2.57
N VAL A 70 12.59 -33.00 3.33
CA VAL A 70 13.62 -33.92 2.85
C VAL A 70 13.35 -35.28 3.48
N PRO A 71 12.89 -36.30 2.70
CA PRO A 71 12.64 -37.63 3.24
C PRO A 71 13.88 -38.20 3.93
N GLY A 72 13.71 -38.80 5.11
CA GLY A 72 14.80 -39.43 5.86
C GLY A 72 15.53 -38.51 6.85
N THR A 73 15.12 -37.26 7.03
CA THR A 73 15.66 -36.35 8.05
C THR A 73 14.60 -35.41 8.61
N ILE A 74 14.85 -34.87 9.80
CA ILE A 74 14.07 -33.77 10.36
C ILE A 74 14.74 -32.45 10.01
N ILE A 75 13.95 -31.42 9.72
CA ILE A 75 14.47 -30.09 9.39
C ILE A 75 14.39 -29.21 10.63
N ARG A 76 15.54 -28.68 11.06
CA ARG A 76 15.66 -27.64 12.08
C ARG A 76 16.21 -26.37 11.48
N TYR A 77 16.07 -25.26 12.20
CA TYR A 77 16.54 -23.95 11.76
C TYR A 77 17.43 -23.30 12.80
N ASP A 78 18.49 -22.67 12.33
CA ASP A 78 19.33 -21.76 13.09
C ASP A 78 18.59 -20.42 13.30
N PRO A 79 18.22 -20.06 14.54
CA PRO A 79 17.46 -18.82 14.79
C PRO A 79 18.25 -17.55 14.43
N MET A 80 19.58 -17.56 14.58
CA MET A 80 20.40 -16.37 14.33
C MET A 80 20.48 -16.07 12.84
N LEU A 81 20.73 -17.09 12.01
CA LEU A 81 20.73 -16.93 10.55
C LEU A 81 19.34 -16.54 10.03
N THR A 82 18.29 -17.07 10.64
CA THR A 82 16.92 -16.68 10.26
C THR A 82 16.63 -15.21 10.57
N ILE A 83 17.01 -14.72 11.77
CA ILE A 83 16.86 -13.31 12.12
C ILE A 83 17.73 -12.43 11.21
N LEU A 84 18.97 -12.85 10.94
CA LEU A 84 19.88 -12.13 10.04
C LEU A 84 19.27 -12.00 8.64
N SER A 85 18.67 -13.06 8.12
CA SER A 85 17.98 -13.03 6.82
C SER A 85 16.84 -11.98 6.81
N ALA A 86 16.07 -11.87 7.90
CA ALA A 86 15.03 -10.84 8.03
C ALA A 86 15.60 -9.42 7.97
N VAL A 87 16.69 -9.19 8.71
CA VAL A 87 17.40 -7.90 8.75
C VAL A 87 17.92 -7.54 7.36
N ILE A 88 18.49 -8.50 6.62
CA ILE A 88 18.97 -8.29 5.25
C ILE A 88 17.81 -7.86 4.35
N ALA A 89 16.67 -8.55 4.36
CA ALA A 89 15.52 -8.18 3.51
C ALA A 89 14.95 -6.80 3.84
N ILE A 90 14.75 -6.50 5.13
CA ILE A 90 14.20 -5.20 5.56
C ILE A 90 15.19 -4.08 5.22
N GLY A 91 16.48 -4.25 5.55
CA GLY A 91 17.52 -3.26 5.29
C GLY A 91 17.73 -2.99 3.80
N ALA A 92 17.76 -4.05 2.98
CA ALA A 92 17.86 -3.93 1.53
C ALA A 92 16.68 -3.18 0.92
N THR A 93 15.47 -3.51 1.37
CA THR A 93 14.25 -2.85 0.91
C THR A 93 14.26 -1.38 1.33
N LEU A 94 14.63 -1.07 2.57
CA LEU A 94 14.74 0.32 3.05
C LEU A 94 15.76 1.12 2.25
N PHE A 95 16.94 0.54 1.99
CA PHE A 95 17.98 1.17 1.20
C PHE A 95 17.52 1.43 -0.24
N GLY A 96 16.88 0.46 -0.89
CA GLY A 96 16.34 0.60 -2.25
C GLY A 96 15.28 1.69 -2.34
N LEU A 97 14.34 1.73 -1.38
CA LEU A 97 13.30 2.75 -1.30
C LEU A 97 13.91 4.14 -1.05
N TRP A 98 14.83 4.26 -0.10
CA TRP A 98 15.53 5.52 0.20
C TRP A 98 16.32 6.05 -0.99
N LEU A 99 17.01 5.18 -1.73
CA LEU A 99 17.79 5.58 -2.91
C LEU A 99 16.90 6.14 -4.03
N VAL A 100 15.74 5.51 -4.27
CA VAL A 100 14.74 6.00 -5.24
C VAL A 100 14.13 7.31 -4.76
N ASP A 101 13.79 7.39 -3.47
CA ASP A 101 13.19 8.57 -2.84
C ASP A 101 14.11 9.80 -2.95
N LEU A 102 15.40 9.64 -2.62
CA LEU A 102 16.41 10.71 -2.73
C LEU A 102 16.58 11.25 -4.15
N ARG A 103 16.55 10.39 -5.17
CA ARG A 103 16.77 10.84 -6.55
C ARG A 103 15.53 11.47 -7.17
N ALA A 104 14.33 11.08 -6.72
CA ALA A 104 13.11 11.79 -7.08
C ALA A 104 13.13 13.25 -6.60
N LEU A 105 13.69 13.50 -5.41
CA LEU A 105 13.88 14.84 -4.85
C LEU A 105 14.88 15.70 -5.64
N ALA A 106 15.88 15.08 -6.28
CA ALA A 106 16.93 15.81 -7.00
C ALA A 106 16.50 16.35 -8.38
N GLY A 107 15.29 16.04 -8.86
CA GLY A 107 14.75 16.58 -10.11
C GLY A 107 15.51 16.16 -11.38
N ARG A 108 16.21 15.01 -11.38
CA ARG A 108 17.09 14.59 -12.49
C ARG A 108 16.50 13.43 -13.32
N PRO A 109 15.77 13.70 -14.43
CA PRO A 109 15.05 12.68 -15.19
C PRO A 109 15.95 11.68 -15.96
N ILE A 110 17.18 12.03 -16.31
CA ILE A 110 18.15 11.13 -17.00
C ILE A 110 18.87 10.17 -16.02
N LEU A 111 18.97 10.53 -14.74
CA LEU A 111 19.46 9.65 -13.67
C LEU A 111 18.40 8.66 -13.15
N ASP A 112 17.19 8.74 -13.69
CA ASP A 112 16.00 8.09 -13.13
C ASP A 112 15.92 6.59 -13.49
N ARG A 113 16.41 6.22 -14.69
CA ARG A 113 16.54 4.82 -15.13
C ARG A 113 17.75 4.13 -14.52
N SER A 114 18.91 4.78 -14.48
CA SER A 114 20.11 4.20 -13.87
C SER A 114 19.96 4.02 -12.36
N ALA A 115 19.26 4.94 -11.67
CA ALA A 115 18.88 4.76 -10.27
C ALA A 115 18.03 3.51 -10.03
N LEU A 116 17.05 3.29 -10.90
CA LEU A 116 16.15 2.16 -10.81
C LEU A 116 16.88 0.84 -11.11
N LEU A 117 17.76 0.82 -12.10
CA LEU A 117 18.58 -0.34 -12.43
C LEU A 117 19.60 -0.65 -11.32
N ILE A 118 20.35 0.35 -10.84
CA ILE A 118 21.36 0.15 -9.78
C ILE A 118 20.67 -0.19 -8.46
N GLY A 119 19.66 0.58 -8.07
CA GLY A 119 18.90 0.33 -6.84
C GLY A 119 18.19 -1.03 -6.87
N GLY A 120 17.61 -1.39 -8.02
CA GLY A 120 16.97 -2.69 -8.22
C GLY A 120 17.97 -3.84 -8.23
N ALA A 121 19.15 -3.67 -8.83
CA ALA A 121 20.21 -4.67 -8.80
C ALA A 121 20.75 -4.88 -7.37
N VAL A 122 21.06 -3.80 -6.65
CA VAL A 122 21.54 -3.89 -5.26
C VAL A 122 20.48 -4.53 -4.36
N MET A 123 19.23 -4.08 -4.46
CA MET A 123 18.12 -4.66 -3.70
C MET A 123 17.90 -6.13 -4.07
N GLY A 124 17.98 -6.50 -5.34
CA GLY A 124 17.78 -7.87 -5.80
C GLY A 124 18.88 -8.83 -5.40
N VAL A 125 20.15 -8.39 -5.44
CA VAL A 125 21.27 -9.16 -4.88
C VAL A 125 21.06 -9.37 -3.38
N ALA A 126 20.65 -8.34 -2.64
CA ALA A 126 20.43 -8.45 -1.20
C ALA A 126 19.19 -9.30 -0.85
N VAL A 127 18.11 -9.25 -1.65
CA VAL A 127 16.95 -10.15 -1.51
C VAL A 127 17.34 -11.60 -1.79
N SER A 128 18.20 -11.82 -2.79
CA SER A 128 18.75 -13.15 -3.06
C SER A 128 19.65 -13.60 -1.92
N LEU A 129 20.47 -12.71 -1.36
CA LEU A 129 21.28 -12.99 -0.17
C LEU A 129 20.39 -13.36 1.03
N MET A 130 19.25 -12.70 1.22
CA MET A 130 18.28 -13.11 2.24
C MET A 130 17.80 -14.55 1.98
N HIS A 131 17.42 -14.88 0.74
CA HIS A 131 16.95 -16.22 0.40
C HIS A 131 18.01 -17.30 0.72
N TYR A 132 19.25 -17.10 0.28
CA TYR A 132 20.32 -18.07 0.54
C TYR A 132 20.81 -18.05 2.00
N CYS A 133 20.70 -16.93 2.71
CA CYS A 133 20.91 -16.88 4.15
C CYS A 133 19.84 -17.68 4.91
N GLY A 134 18.58 -17.61 4.46
CA GLY A 134 17.49 -18.45 4.97
C GLY A 134 17.72 -19.93 4.68
N MET A 135 18.22 -20.28 3.49
CA MET A 135 18.61 -21.65 3.15
C MET A 135 19.78 -22.15 4.01
N ALA A 136 20.78 -21.30 4.25
CA ALA A 136 21.90 -21.62 5.13
C ALA A 136 21.50 -21.82 6.60
N ALA A 137 20.32 -21.33 7.00
CA ALA A 137 19.77 -21.58 8.32
C ALA A 137 19.26 -23.02 8.50
N ILE A 138 19.05 -23.76 7.41
CA ILE A 138 18.55 -25.14 7.46
C ILE A 138 19.60 -26.07 8.08
N ARG A 139 19.17 -26.84 9.08
CA ARG A 139 19.95 -27.90 9.72
C ARG A 139 19.27 -29.23 9.44
N ILE A 140 20.00 -30.14 8.78
CA ILE A 140 19.59 -31.51 8.46
C ILE A 140 20.71 -32.50 8.83
N ARG A 141 20.42 -33.81 8.83
CA ARG A 141 21.44 -34.87 8.97
C ARG A 141 22.23 -35.05 7.66
N GLY A 142 23.11 -34.11 7.35
CA GLY A 142 23.90 -34.09 6.13
C GLY A 142 24.09 -32.68 5.61
N GLU A 143 24.31 -32.56 4.30
CA GLU A 143 24.61 -31.29 3.65
C GLU A 143 23.60 -30.96 2.56
N LEU A 144 23.35 -29.66 2.37
CA LEU A 144 22.61 -29.12 1.24
C LEU A 144 23.61 -28.50 0.27
N SER A 145 23.53 -28.89 -1.00
CA SER A 145 24.27 -28.28 -2.10
C SER A 145 23.31 -27.59 -3.06
N HIS A 146 23.84 -26.62 -3.81
CA HIS A 146 23.07 -25.80 -4.73
C HIS A 146 23.64 -25.92 -6.14
N ASP A 147 22.76 -26.11 -7.12
CA ASP A 147 23.11 -26.00 -8.53
C ASP A 147 23.46 -24.53 -8.87
N PRO A 148 24.68 -24.24 -9.35
CA PRO A 148 25.13 -22.87 -9.59
C PRO A 148 24.34 -22.15 -10.70
N VAL A 149 23.80 -22.89 -11.68
CA VAL A 149 23.02 -22.32 -12.78
C VAL A 149 21.64 -21.88 -12.29
N LEU A 150 20.95 -22.74 -11.54
CA LEU A 150 19.65 -22.39 -10.95
C LEU A 150 19.79 -21.33 -9.86
N THR A 151 20.90 -21.33 -9.11
CA THR A 151 21.22 -20.26 -8.18
C THR A 151 21.38 -18.92 -8.91
N ALA A 152 22.16 -18.87 -9.99
CA ALA A 152 22.33 -17.66 -10.78
C ALA A 152 21.00 -17.21 -11.43
N ALA A 153 20.18 -18.14 -11.91
CA ALA A 153 18.86 -17.84 -12.46
C ALA A 153 17.91 -17.24 -11.41
N SER A 154 17.88 -17.82 -10.20
CA SER A 154 17.12 -17.29 -9.07
C SER A 154 17.57 -15.88 -8.69
N VAL A 155 18.89 -15.61 -8.66
CA VAL A 155 19.45 -14.26 -8.43
C VAL A 155 19.01 -13.28 -9.52
N ALA A 156 19.08 -13.68 -10.79
CA ALA A 156 18.64 -12.85 -11.91
C ALA A 156 17.15 -12.51 -11.82
N ILE A 157 16.30 -13.47 -11.43
CA ILE A 157 14.88 -13.24 -11.15
C ILE A 157 14.72 -12.24 -10.00
N GLY A 158 15.52 -12.34 -8.94
CA GLY A 158 15.50 -11.41 -7.80
C GLY A 158 15.84 -9.98 -8.16
N ILE A 159 16.84 -9.80 -9.04
CA ILE A 159 17.19 -8.50 -9.62
C ILE A 159 16.02 -7.96 -10.44
N GLY A 160 15.46 -8.77 -11.34
CA GLY A 160 14.29 -8.38 -12.15
C GLY A 160 13.09 -8.01 -11.28
N ALA A 161 12.79 -8.81 -10.25
CA ALA A 161 11.72 -8.58 -9.27
C ALA A 161 11.90 -7.26 -8.53
N SER A 162 13.14 -6.97 -8.12
CA SER A 162 13.50 -5.76 -7.38
C SER A 162 13.41 -4.51 -8.25
N ILE A 163 13.88 -4.60 -9.49
CA ILE A 163 13.72 -3.55 -10.52
C ILE A 163 12.23 -3.27 -10.74
N ALA A 164 11.41 -4.32 -10.92
CA ALA A 164 9.97 -4.19 -11.11
C ALA A 164 9.28 -3.56 -9.88
N ALA A 165 9.66 -3.96 -8.66
CA ALA A 165 9.13 -3.40 -7.43
C ALA A 165 9.41 -1.89 -7.34
N LEU A 166 10.65 -1.46 -7.57
CA LEU A 166 11.00 -0.03 -7.57
C LEU A 166 10.31 0.74 -8.70
N TRP A 167 10.14 0.12 -9.87
CA TRP A 167 9.37 0.70 -10.96
C TRP A 167 7.90 0.93 -10.57
N LEU A 168 7.27 -0.06 -9.95
CA LEU A 168 5.88 0.04 -9.45
C LEU A 168 5.73 1.09 -8.36
N VAL A 169 6.73 1.28 -7.50
CA VAL A 169 6.74 2.40 -6.52
C VAL A 169 6.63 3.76 -7.20
N ARG A 170 7.13 3.93 -8.44
CA ARG A 170 6.93 5.17 -9.23
C ARG A 170 5.61 5.20 -9.98
N THR A 171 5.17 4.10 -10.58
CA THR A 171 4.02 4.12 -11.52
C THR A 171 2.66 3.81 -10.91
N ALA A 172 2.60 3.14 -9.76
CA ALA A 172 1.35 2.76 -9.10
C ALA A 172 0.67 3.90 -8.29
N PHE A 173 0.15 4.92 -8.99
CA PHE A 173 -0.50 6.07 -8.35
C PHE A 173 -1.87 5.75 -7.73
N ILE A 174 -2.66 4.88 -8.38
CA ILE A 174 -4.02 4.54 -7.93
C ILE A 174 -4.05 3.19 -7.20
N ARG A 175 -5.13 2.93 -6.45
CA ARG A 175 -5.25 1.67 -5.67
C ARG A 175 -5.18 0.43 -6.57
N ALA A 176 -5.83 0.45 -7.73
CA ALA A 176 -5.84 -0.66 -8.68
C ALA A 176 -4.43 -1.02 -9.17
N THR A 177 -3.63 -0.02 -9.57
CA THR A 177 -2.24 -0.23 -9.99
C THR A 177 -1.34 -0.73 -8.86
N ARG A 178 -1.63 -0.37 -7.61
CA ARG A 178 -0.92 -0.90 -6.44
C ARG A 178 -1.25 -2.36 -6.18
N LEU A 179 -2.53 -2.74 -6.31
CA LEU A 179 -2.95 -4.12 -6.20
C LEU A 179 -2.31 -4.97 -7.31
N LEU A 180 -2.35 -4.51 -8.56
CA LEU A 180 -1.69 -5.19 -9.67
C LEU A 180 -0.18 -5.33 -9.41
N GLY A 181 0.46 -4.27 -8.93
CA GLY A 181 1.87 -4.30 -8.55
C GLY A 181 2.18 -5.34 -7.46
N ALA A 182 1.32 -5.44 -6.45
CA ALA A 182 1.46 -6.43 -5.38
C ALA A 182 1.29 -7.88 -5.88
N LEU A 183 0.35 -8.12 -6.80
CA LEU A 183 0.17 -9.43 -7.45
C LEU A 183 1.42 -9.84 -8.23
N VAL A 184 1.98 -8.92 -9.02
CA VAL A 184 3.22 -9.14 -9.79
C VAL A 184 4.40 -9.38 -8.85
N MET A 185 4.53 -8.61 -7.78
CA MET A 185 5.57 -8.81 -6.77
C MET A 185 5.47 -10.20 -6.12
N GLY A 186 4.26 -10.64 -5.75
CA GLY A 186 4.06 -11.99 -5.21
C GLY A 186 4.53 -13.07 -6.16
N CYS A 187 4.23 -12.93 -7.47
CA CYS A 187 4.68 -13.89 -8.47
C CYS A 187 6.20 -13.88 -8.61
N ALA A 188 6.82 -12.70 -8.56
CA ALA A 188 8.25 -12.55 -8.70
C ALA A 188 9.03 -13.12 -7.49
N VAL A 189 8.53 -12.90 -6.27
CA VAL A 189 9.10 -13.49 -5.04
C VAL A 189 8.96 -15.02 -5.06
N ALA A 190 7.80 -15.53 -5.44
CA ALA A 190 7.58 -16.97 -5.59
C ALA A 190 8.51 -17.56 -6.67
N ALA A 191 8.65 -16.90 -7.82
CA ALA A 191 9.52 -17.34 -8.90
C ALA A 191 10.99 -17.42 -8.46
N LEU A 192 11.50 -16.39 -7.75
CA LEU A 192 12.85 -16.44 -7.19
C LEU A 192 13.01 -17.63 -6.24
N HIS A 193 12.07 -17.80 -5.31
CA HIS A 193 12.13 -18.81 -4.27
C HIS A 193 12.12 -20.21 -4.86
N TYR A 194 11.13 -20.54 -5.69
CA TYR A 194 11.00 -21.88 -6.25
C TYR A 194 12.08 -22.20 -7.28
N THR A 195 12.61 -21.20 -8.00
CA THR A 195 13.79 -21.42 -8.86
C THR A 195 15.03 -21.76 -8.02
N GLY A 196 15.25 -21.06 -6.90
CA GLY A 196 16.35 -21.36 -5.98
C GLY A 196 16.20 -22.75 -5.35
N MET A 197 14.98 -23.09 -4.94
CA MET A 197 14.66 -24.40 -4.37
C MET A 197 14.79 -25.55 -5.37
N ALA A 198 14.52 -25.32 -6.66
CA ALA A 198 14.69 -26.33 -7.70
C ALA A 198 16.15 -26.77 -7.87
N GLY A 199 17.11 -25.92 -7.47
CA GLY A 199 18.54 -26.23 -7.51
C GLY A 199 19.09 -26.91 -6.26
N VAL A 200 18.27 -27.12 -5.22
CA VAL A 200 18.72 -27.71 -3.96
C VAL A 200 18.88 -29.22 -4.11
N HIS A 201 19.99 -29.75 -3.60
CA HIS A 201 20.30 -31.17 -3.52
C HIS A 201 20.68 -31.53 -2.08
N ALA A 202 20.07 -32.57 -1.52
CA ALA A 202 20.33 -33.01 -0.14
C ALA A 202 21.12 -34.33 -0.15
N SER A 203 22.30 -34.32 0.46
CA SER A 203 23.11 -35.52 0.71
C SER A 203 23.03 -35.88 2.19
N LEU A 204 22.31 -36.95 2.51
CA LEU A 204 22.07 -37.39 3.88
C LEU A 204 23.19 -38.31 4.38
N ASP A 205 23.58 -38.12 5.63
CA ASP A 205 24.48 -39.02 6.35
C ASP A 205 23.73 -39.64 7.54
N SER A 206 23.44 -40.94 7.45
CA SER A 206 22.74 -41.69 8.50
C SER A 206 23.51 -41.82 9.80
N THR A 207 24.83 -41.57 9.78
CA THR A 207 25.72 -41.64 10.95
C THR A 207 25.87 -40.29 11.65
N ALA A 208 25.53 -39.18 10.98
CA ALA A 208 25.59 -37.84 11.56
C ALA A 208 24.60 -37.67 12.74
N THR A 209 24.92 -36.81 13.70
CA THR A 209 24.03 -36.54 14.85
C THR A 209 22.69 -35.93 14.40
N MET A 210 21.67 -36.01 15.25
CA MET A 210 20.39 -35.34 14.96
C MET A 210 20.61 -33.82 14.93
N PRO A 211 20.02 -33.09 13.97
CA PRO A 211 20.20 -31.66 13.86
C PRO A 211 19.54 -30.96 15.04
N GLU A 212 20.28 -30.03 15.63
CA GLU A 212 19.79 -29.13 16.68
C GLU A 212 19.21 -27.85 16.05
N GLY A 213 18.35 -27.15 16.80
CA GLY A 213 17.76 -25.88 16.40
C GLY A 213 16.26 -25.80 16.64
N ALA A 214 15.67 -24.66 16.24
CA ALA A 214 14.24 -24.41 16.38
C ALA A 214 13.45 -25.18 15.33
N THR A 215 12.19 -25.54 15.64
CA THR A 215 11.27 -25.88 14.55
C THR A 215 10.90 -24.61 13.79
N LEU A 216 10.49 -24.76 12.54
CA LEU A 216 10.02 -23.62 11.76
C LEU A 216 8.76 -22.99 12.38
N LEU A 217 7.89 -23.78 13.00
CA LEU A 217 6.70 -23.28 13.68
C LEU A 217 7.04 -22.41 14.90
N ASP A 218 8.03 -22.81 15.71
CA ASP A 218 8.47 -22.03 16.88
C ASP A 218 8.96 -20.63 16.47
N LEU A 219 9.56 -20.55 15.28
CA LEU A 219 10.11 -19.31 14.73
C LEU A 219 9.05 -18.49 13.98
N MET A 220 8.15 -19.16 13.26
CA MET A 220 7.14 -18.50 12.44
C MET A 220 5.93 -18.03 13.23
N LEU A 221 5.53 -18.69 14.31
CA LEU A 221 4.36 -18.26 15.08
C LEU A 221 4.55 -16.85 15.67
N PRO A 222 5.67 -16.52 16.36
CA PRO A 222 5.94 -15.14 16.77
C PRO A 222 6.08 -14.19 15.57
N ALA A 223 6.74 -14.64 14.49
CA ALA A 223 6.91 -13.84 13.29
C ALA A 223 5.57 -13.43 12.65
N TYR A 224 4.57 -14.31 12.66
CA TYR A 224 3.21 -13.99 12.20
C TYR A 224 2.52 -12.96 13.08
N ILE A 225 2.66 -13.06 14.41
CA ILE A 225 2.10 -12.07 15.34
C ILE A 225 2.74 -10.70 15.07
N PHE A 226 4.07 -10.63 14.99
CA PHE A 226 4.74 -9.37 14.66
C PHE A 226 4.40 -8.88 13.25
N GLY A 227 4.31 -9.78 12.27
CA GLY A 227 3.95 -9.46 10.89
C GLY A 227 2.56 -8.83 10.77
N THR A 228 1.57 -9.36 11.50
CA THR A 228 0.21 -8.77 11.52
C THR A 228 0.20 -7.39 12.15
N ILE A 229 0.95 -7.16 13.24
CA ILE A 229 1.11 -5.83 13.86
C ILE A 229 1.81 -4.87 12.89
N ILE A 230 2.86 -5.34 12.22
CA ILE A 230 3.62 -4.58 11.21
C ILE A 230 2.72 -4.16 10.04
N LEU A 231 1.71 -4.95 9.65
CA LEU A 231 0.74 -4.57 8.62
C LEU A 231 -0.40 -3.70 9.15
N ALA A 232 -0.85 -3.95 10.39
CA ALA A 232 -1.95 -3.22 10.99
C ALA A 232 -1.60 -1.74 11.21
N ALA A 233 -0.42 -1.44 11.74
CA ALA A 233 -0.02 -0.07 12.03
C ALA A 233 0.01 0.86 10.78
N PRO A 234 0.62 0.47 9.64
CA PRO A 234 0.55 1.24 8.42
C PRO A 234 -0.85 1.30 7.81
N LEU A 235 -1.68 0.26 7.92
CA LEU A 235 -3.07 0.31 7.47
C LEU A 235 -3.87 1.36 8.25
N VAL A 236 -3.76 1.36 9.58
CA VAL A 236 -4.39 2.38 10.43
C VAL A 236 -3.86 3.77 10.08
N ALA A 237 -2.54 3.92 9.97
CA ALA A 237 -1.93 5.20 9.59
C ALA A 237 -2.43 5.68 8.22
N LEU A 238 -2.58 4.79 7.23
CA LEU A 238 -3.11 5.11 5.90
C LEU A 238 -4.58 5.52 5.96
N VAL A 239 -5.40 4.92 6.83
CA VAL A 239 -6.81 5.32 7.01
C VAL A 239 -6.89 6.70 7.64
N LEU A 240 -6.18 6.93 8.75
CA LEU A 240 -6.16 8.22 9.46
C LEU A 240 -5.69 9.35 8.55
N ALA A 241 -4.65 9.10 7.77
CA ALA A 241 -4.09 10.11 6.88
C ALA A 241 -5.00 10.41 5.66
N ARG A 242 -5.96 9.53 5.35
CA ARG A 242 -7.01 9.83 4.36
C ARG A 242 -8.13 10.64 4.98
N GLN A 243 -8.58 10.27 6.16
CA GLN A 243 -9.61 11.01 6.89
C GLN A 243 -9.20 12.47 7.08
N SER A 244 -7.95 12.73 7.48
CA SER A 244 -7.46 14.10 7.62
C SER A 244 -7.52 14.89 6.31
N ALA A 245 -7.21 14.25 5.18
CA ALA A 245 -7.25 14.90 3.87
C ALA A 245 -8.69 15.15 3.39
N ASP A 246 -9.62 14.23 3.67
CA ASP A 246 -11.04 14.40 3.33
C ASP A 246 -11.65 15.55 4.17
N THR A 247 -11.30 15.64 5.46
CA THR A 247 -11.74 16.75 6.34
C THR A 247 -11.22 18.12 5.88
N GLU A 248 -9.94 18.23 5.49
CA GLU A 248 -9.38 19.48 4.95
C GLU A 248 -10.10 19.96 3.68
N VAL A 249 -10.53 19.03 2.82
CA VAL A 249 -11.31 19.35 1.61
C VAL A 249 -12.72 19.81 1.97
N ASP A 250 -13.39 19.12 2.89
CA ASP A 250 -14.74 19.49 3.34
C ASP A 250 -14.74 20.89 4.00
N GLU A 251 -13.74 21.20 4.82
CA GLU A 251 -13.56 22.53 5.42
C GLU A 251 -13.31 23.60 4.35
N ALA A 252 -12.44 23.34 3.36
CA ALA A 252 -12.18 24.28 2.28
C ALA A 252 -13.42 24.55 1.41
N ILE A 253 -14.23 23.51 1.12
CA ILE A 253 -15.51 23.65 0.42
C ILE A 253 -16.50 24.49 1.25
N ALA A 254 -16.55 24.26 2.56
CA ALA A 254 -17.42 25.02 3.46
C ALA A 254 -17.02 26.51 3.50
N THR A 255 -15.73 26.81 3.59
CA THR A 255 -15.21 28.19 3.53
C THR A 255 -15.54 28.87 2.21
N TRP A 256 -15.27 28.20 1.07
CA TRP A 256 -15.53 28.77 -0.25
C TRP A 256 -17.03 28.99 -0.50
N SER A 257 -17.87 28.08 0.01
CA SER A 257 -19.33 28.22 -0.05
C SER A 257 -19.83 29.41 0.77
N ALA A 258 -19.25 29.65 1.96
CA ALA A 258 -19.58 30.82 2.77
C ALA A 258 -19.19 32.13 2.09
N GLU A 259 -17.98 32.20 1.52
CA GLU A 259 -17.51 33.39 0.78
C GLU A 259 -18.42 33.73 -0.42
N ILE A 260 -18.89 32.73 -1.17
CA ILE A 260 -19.81 32.93 -2.30
C ILE A 260 -21.18 33.42 -1.83
N ASN A 261 -21.71 32.85 -0.75
CA ASN A 261 -23.01 33.27 -0.21
C ASN A 261 -22.96 34.72 0.30
N ASP A 262 -21.84 35.16 0.87
CA ASP A 262 -21.63 36.55 1.27
C ASP A 262 -21.42 37.50 0.07
N ALA A 263 -20.77 37.03 -1.00
CA ALA A 263 -20.48 37.84 -2.19
C ALA A 263 -21.67 38.01 -3.15
N VAL A 264 -22.62 37.06 -3.16
CA VAL A 264 -23.81 37.08 -4.03
C VAL A 264 -25.05 36.84 -3.17
N PRO A 265 -25.70 37.92 -2.66
CA PRO A 265 -26.93 37.78 -1.90
C PRO A 265 -28.00 37.07 -2.73
N TYR A 266 -28.62 36.05 -2.15
CA TYR A 266 -29.73 35.35 -2.81
C TYR A 266 -30.84 36.37 -3.15
N PRO A 267 -31.42 36.35 -4.38
CA PRO A 267 -32.48 37.28 -4.75
C PRO A 267 -33.73 37.22 -3.86
N GLY A 268 -33.88 36.16 -3.05
CA GLY A 268 -35.01 35.91 -2.17
C GLY A 268 -35.09 36.81 -0.93
N ASP A 269 -33.96 37.31 -0.42
CA ASP A 269 -33.95 38.08 0.84
C ASP A 269 -34.54 39.49 0.65
N ARG A 270 -34.48 40.04 -0.57
CA ARG A 270 -35.17 41.29 -0.92
C ARG A 270 -36.70 41.17 -0.93
N GLY A 271 -37.24 39.95 -1.04
CA GLY A 271 -38.68 39.71 -1.03
C GLY A 271 -39.29 39.83 0.37
N GLN A 272 -38.56 39.38 1.41
CA GLN A 272 -39.05 39.39 2.79
C GLN A 272 -39.04 40.79 3.40
N GLU A 273 -38.01 41.60 3.13
CA GLU A 273 -37.96 43.00 3.56
C GLU A 273 -39.06 43.85 2.90
N ALA A 274 -39.32 43.64 1.59
CA ALA A 274 -40.39 44.34 0.88
C ALA A 274 -41.79 43.97 1.41
N THR A 275 -42.02 42.72 1.82
CA THR A 275 -43.30 42.33 2.45
C THR A 275 -43.50 42.91 3.85
N ALA A 276 -42.42 43.09 4.63
CA ALA A 276 -42.52 43.72 5.96
C ALA A 276 -42.80 45.24 5.85
N GLU A 277 -42.27 45.91 4.82
CA GLU A 277 -42.56 47.32 4.54
C GLU A 277 -43.97 47.56 3.98
N LEU A 278 -44.55 46.57 3.29
CA LEU A 278 -45.92 46.63 2.79
C LEU A 278 -46.98 46.39 3.88
N ASP A 279 -46.66 45.59 4.91
CA ASP A 279 -47.58 45.29 6.01
C ASP A 279 -47.70 46.49 6.97
N THR A 280 -46.61 47.21 7.22
CA THR A 280 -46.61 48.44 8.03
C THR A 280 -47.37 49.62 7.39
N ARG A 281 -47.56 49.61 6.06
CA ARG A 281 -48.36 50.64 5.36
C ARG A 281 -49.87 50.36 5.33
N ARG A 282 -50.34 49.21 5.83
CA ARG A 282 -51.78 48.88 5.86
C ARG A 282 -52.56 49.49 7.04
N ASP A 283 -51.89 50.08 8.02
CA ASP A 283 -52.50 50.66 9.23
C ASP A 283 -52.92 52.14 9.11
N VAL A 284 -53.19 52.63 7.89
CA VAL A 284 -53.72 53.99 7.69
C VAL A 284 -55.23 54.01 7.98
N PRO A 285 -55.74 54.83 8.92
CA PRO A 285 -57.16 54.89 9.22
C PRO A 285 -57.95 55.44 8.03
N ARG A 286 -58.97 54.70 7.58
CA ARG A 286 -59.86 55.13 6.48
C ARG A 286 -60.70 56.33 6.92
N ARG A 287 -60.58 57.44 6.19
CA ARG A 287 -61.44 58.65 6.33
C ARG A 287 -62.89 58.35 5.90
N PRO A 288 -63.91 58.99 6.51
CA PRO A 288 -65.31 58.76 6.14
C PRO A 288 -65.64 59.38 4.77
N ALA A 289 -66.55 58.72 4.05
CA ALA A 289 -66.99 59.11 2.71
C ALA A 289 -67.95 60.32 2.74
N ASP A 290 -67.75 61.24 1.79
CA ASP A 290 -68.63 62.40 1.51
C ASP A 290 -69.60 62.04 0.36
N PRO A 291 -70.89 62.42 0.40
CA PRO A 291 -71.89 61.87 -0.51
C PRO A 291 -72.20 62.78 -1.71
N LEU A 292 -72.61 62.13 -2.81
CA LEU A 292 -73.32 62.65 -3.98
C LEU A 292 -72.49 63.28 -5.11
N ARG A 293 -72.48 62.62 -6.27
CA ARG A 293 -73.12 63.16 -7.49
C ARG A 293 -73.46 62.05 -8.50
N LYS A 294 -74.77 61.93 -8.80
CA LYS A 294 -75.36 61.13 -9.89
C LYS A 294 -74.95 61.69 -11.27
N GLY A 295 -74.82 60.82 -12.26
CA GLY A 295 -74.65 61.21 -13.66
C GLY A 295 -74.41 60.03 -14.60
N ASP A 296 -75.49 59.32 -14.90
CA ASP A 296 -75.89 58.63 -16.14
C ASP A 296 -74.86 58.14 -17.20
N VAL A 297 -74.96 56.81 -17.45
CA VAL A 297 -75.21 56.14 -18.74
C VAL A 297 -74.15 56.29 -19.86
N GLN A 298 -73.41 55.21 -20.16
CA GLN A 298 -73.69 54.32 -21.32
C GLN A 298 -72.67 53.17 -21.44
N VAL A 299 -73.25 51.98 -21.63
CA VAL A 299 -72.58 50.72 -21.97
C VAL A 299 -72.52 50.60 -23.49
N VAL A 300 -71.34 50.33 -24.05
CA VAL A 300 -71.19 49.70 -25.38
C VAL A 300 -70.04 48.68 -25.32
N PRO A 301 -70.27 47.38 -25.61
CA PRO A 301 -69.24 46.34 -25.62
C PRO A 301 -68.89 45.92 -27.05
N HIS A 302 -67.60 45.78 -27.40
CA HIS A 302 -67.10 45.05 -28.58
C HIS A 302 -65.57 44.98 -28.44
N GLU A 303 -64.82 43.93 -28.78
CA GLU A 303 -65.08 42.59 -29.27
C GLU A 303 -63.74 41.83 -29.21
N ARG A 304 -63.81 40.49 -29.05
CA ARG A 304 -62.67 39.58 -29.19
C ARG A 304 -62.39 39.36 -30.68
N VAL A 305 -61.14 39.47 -31.14
CA VAL A 305 -60.66 38.70 -32.31
C VAL A 305 -59.17 38.36 -32.16
N ARG A 306 -58.95 37.04 -31.99
CA ARG A 306 -57.81 36.16 -32.35
C ARG A 306 -56.41 36.45 -31.83
#